data_AF-R6WFY3-F1
#
_entry.id   AF-R6WFY3-F1
#
_cell.length_a   1.000
_cell.length_b   1.000
_cell.length_c   1.000
_cell.angle_alpha   90.00
_cell.angle_beta   90.00
_cell.angle_gamma   90.00
#
_symmetry.space_group_name_H-M   'P 1'
#
loop_
_entity.id
_entity.type
_entity.pdbx_description
1 polymer ?
#
loop_
_entity_poly.entity_id
_entity_poly.type
_entity_poly.pdbx_seq_one_letter_code
_entity_poly.pdbx_strand_id
1 'polypeptide(L)' 'MSENSDAVVIIVSEETGVISVATEGVLKRDFNKTTLEQYIVPMLITEQKEGVKERLFGRKERHDGSENQ' A
#
# COMPACT_ATOMS: atom_id res chain seq x y z
N MET A 1 -13.82 -17.40 -4.34
CA MET A 1 -12.86 -16.40 -4.87
C MET A 1 -12.76 -15.18 -3.95
N SER A 2 -13.84 -14.52 -3.57
CA SER A 2 -13.81 -13.50 -2.50
C SER A 2 -14.86 -13.75 -1.40
N GLU A 3 -15.84 -14.62 -1.66
CA GLU A 3 -16.83 -15.04 -0.65
C GLU A 3 -16.26 -15.99 0.41
N ASN A 4 -15.21 -16.75 0.05
CA ASN A 4 -14.58 -17.76 0.91
C ASN A 4 -13.13 -17.40 1.29
N SER A 5 -12.71 -16.16 1.04
CA SER A 5 -11.34 -15.68 1.27
C SER A 5 -11.30 -14.16 1.31
N ASP A 6 -10.27 -13.60 1.94
CA ASP A 6 -9.96 -12.17 2.05
C ASP A 6 -9.38 -11.55 0.76
N ALA A 7 -9.47 -12.26 -0.37
CA ALA A 7 -8.91 -11.81 -1.63
C ALA A 7 -9.69 -10.62 -2.21
N VAL A 8 -8.93 -9.63 -2.70
CA VAL A 8 -9.43 -8.52 -3.53
C VAL A 8 -9.32 -8.92 -5.00
N VAL A 9 -10.45 -8.97 -5.72
CA VAL A 9 -10.49 -9.33 -7.14
C VAL A 9 -10.89 -8.10 -7.97
N ILE A 10 -10.08 -7.74 -8.96
CA ILE A 10 -10.35 -6.65 -9.90
C ILE A 10 -10.77 -7.23 -11.24
N ILE A 11 -11.89 -6.77 -11.77
CA ILE A 11 -12.39 -7.10 -13.10
C ILE A 11 -12.39 -5.84 -13.96
N VAL A 12 -11.86 -5.95 -15.18
CA VAL A 12 -11.88 -4.88 -16.17
C VAL A 12 -12.68 -5.36 -17.37
N SER A 13 -13.68 -4.59 -17.80
CA SER A 13 -14.38 -4.83 -19.05
C SER A 13 -13.45 -4.55 -20.23
N GLU A 14 -13.24 -5.53 -21.11
CA GLU A 14 -12.44 -5.37 -22.33
C GLU A 14 -13.04 -4.31 -23.27
N GLU A 15 -14.37 -4.34 -23.43
CA GLU A 15 -15.09 -3.44 -24.34
C GLU A 15 -15.13 -1.99 -23.83
N THR A 16 -15.45 -1.81 -22.53
CA THR A 16 -15.81 -0.49 -22.00
C THR A 16 -14.74 0.11 -21.09
N GLY A 17 -13.77 -0.69 -20.64
CA GLY A 17 -12.80 -0.31 -19.62
C GLY A 17 -13.39 -0.11 -18.22
N VAL A 18 -14.69 -0.36 -18.01
CA VAL A 18 -15.33 -0.26 -16.69
C VAL A 18 -14.65 -1.23 -15.72
N ILE A 19 -14.28 -0.72 -14.55
CA ILE A 19 -13.62 -1.48 -13.50
C ILE A 19 -14.64 -1.85 -12.42
N SER A 20 -14.59 -3.11 -11.99
CA SER A 20 -15.34 -3.62 -10.84
C SER A 20 -14.41 -4.31 -9.87
N VAL A 21 -14.75 -4.29 -8.58
CA VAL A 21 -13.97 -4.93 -7.51
C VAL A 21 -14.88 -5.84 -6.70
N ALA A 22 -14.46 -7.09 -6.49
CA ALA A 22 -15.10 -8.02 -5.57
C ALA A 22 -14.25 -8.20 -4.30
N THR A 23 -14.84 -7.93 -3.13
CA THR A 23 -14.23 -8.09 -1.80
C THR A 23 -15.29 -8.59 -0.83
N GLU A 24 -14.99 -9.53 0.08
CA GLU A 24 -15.93 -10.02 1.10
C GLU A 24 -17.27 -10.50 0.50
N GLY A 25 -17.22 -11.16 -0.66
CA GLY A 25 -18.42 -11.61 -1.38
C GLY A 25 -19.27 -10.50 -2.03
N VAL A 26 -18.85 -9.22 -1.95
CA VAL A 26 -19.59 -8.08 -2.52
C VAL A 26 -18.93 -7.57 -3.78
N LEU A 27 -19.70 -7.45 -4.87
CA LEU A 27 -19.26 -6.84 -6.13
C LEU A 27 -19.62 -5.34 -6.16
N LYS A 28 -18.60 -4.49 -6.21
CA LYS A 28 -18.72 -3.04 -6.41
C LYS A 28 -18.32 -2.71 -7.84
N ARG A 29 -19.08 -1.83 -8.51
CA ARG A 29 -18.94 -1.51 -9.94
C ARG A 29 -18.60 -0.04 -10.15
N ASP A 30 -18.33 0.31 -11.40
CA ASP A 30 -18.17 1.69 -11.88
C ASP A 30 -16.98 2.44 -11.24
N PHE A 31 -15.91 1.70 -10.97
CA PHE A 31 -14.65 2.32 -10.59
C PHE A 31 -13.98 2.95 -11.81
N ASN A 32 -13.34 4.08 -11.57
CA ASN A 32 -12.33 4.66 -12.44
C ASN A 32 -10.96 4.55 -11.75
N LYS A 33 -9.89 4.98 -12.42
CA LYS A 33 -8.53 4.93 -11.88
C LYS A 33 -8.43 5.52 -10.47
N THR A 34 -8.94 6.72 -10.27
CA THR A 34 -8.84 7.46 -9.01
C THR A 34 -9.64 6.77 -7.90
N THR A 35 -10.89 6.40 -8.18
CA THR A 35 -11.75 5.75 -7.17
C THR A 35 -11.28 4.34 -6.83
N LEU A 36 -10.68 3.63 -7.80
CA LEU A 36 -10.06 2.33 -7.57
C LEU A 36 -8.87 2.48 -6.61
N GLU A 37 -7.95 3.40 -6.89
CA GLU A 37 -6.75 3.63 -6.09
C GLU A 37 -7.11 3.98 -4.64
N GLN A 38 -8.04 4.91 -4.45
CA GLN A 38 -8.55 5.29 -3.12
C GLN A 38 -9.19 4.11 -2.38
N TYR A 39 -9.82 3.19 -3.10
CA TYR A 39 -10.46 2.02 -2.51
C TYR A 39 -9.45 0.94 -2.13
N ILE A 40 -8.52 0.57 -3.03
CA ILE A 40 -7.64 -0.60 -2.83
C ILE A 40 -6.38 -0.31 -2.02
N VAL A 41 -5.82 0.90 -2.09
CA VAL A 41 -4.54 1.23 -1.42
C VAL A 41 -4.62 1.04 0.11
N PRO A 42 -5.65 1.53 0.82
CA PRO A 42 -5.76 1.33 2.27
C PRO A 42 -5.93 -0.14 2.66
N MET A 43 -6.47 -0.98 1.75
CA MET A 43 -6.70 -2.39 2.01
C MET A 43 -5.45 -3.24 1.77
N LEU A 44 -4.63 -2.89 0.77
CA LEU A 44 -3.47 -3.69 0.37
C LEU A 44 -2.15 -3.20 0.97
N ILE A 45 -2.07 -1.91 1.30
CA ILE A 45 -0.86 -1.28 1.82
C ILE A 45 -1.11 -0.89 3.28
N THR A 46 -0.91 -1.84 4.19
CA THR A 46 -0.64 -1.52 5.59
C THR A 46 0.76 -0.95 5.65
N GLU A 47 0.92 0.35 5.88
CA GLU A 47 2.21 0.97 6.08
C GLU A 47 3.03 0.16 7.09
N GLN A 48 4.06 -0.57 6.64
CA GLN A 48 5.19 -0.84 7.52
C GLN A 48 5.87 0.51 7.74
N LYS A 49 5.37 1.27 8.72
CA LYS A 49 6.10 2.35 9.36
C LYS A 49 7.29 1.79 10.15
N GLU A 50 8.16 1.02 9.51
CA GLU A 50 9.36 0.50 10.15
C GLU A 50 10.62 1.10 9.51
N GLY A 51 11.18 2.07 10.22
CA GLY A 51 12.63 2.08 10.44
C GLY A 51 13.51 2.99 9.58
N VAL A 52 13.01 3.76 8.62
CA VAL A 52 13.92 4.63 7.83
C VAL A 52 14.46 5.79 8.67
N LYS A 53 13.64 6.41 9.53
CA LYS A 53 14.09 7.55 10.35
C LYS A 53 15.12 7.12 11.41
N GLU A 54 14.95 5.95 12.02
CA GLU A 54 15.79 5.50 13.14
C GLU A 54 17.22 5.11 12.70
N ARG A 55 17.37 4.60 11.47
CA ARG A 55 18.68 4.24 10.89
C ARG A 55 19.52 5.44 10.45
N LEU A 56 18.89 6.59 10.20
CA LEU A 56 19.56 7.81 9.75
C LEU A 56 20.10 8.66 10.91
N PHE A 57 19.42 8.68 12.06
CA PHE A 57 19.85 9.47 13.23
C PHE A 57 20.87 8.76 14.13
N GLY A 58 20.98 7.42 14.10
CA GLY A 58 21.94 6.67 14.93
C GLY A 58 23.41 6.71 14.47
N ARG A 59 23.73 7.37 13.35
CA ARG A 59 25.10 7.38 12.77
C ARG A 59 25.89 8.67 13.06
N LYS A 60 25.32 9.65 13.77
CA LYS A 60 25.94 10.96 13.97
C LYS A 60 26.79 11.12 15.25
N GLU A 61 26.87 10.12 16.12
CA GLU A 61 27.54 10.28 17.44
C GLU A 61 28.84 9.48 17.64
N ARG A 62 29.52 9.00 16.59
CA ARG A 62 30.77 8.22 16.76
C ARG A 62 31.85 8.51 15.71
N HIS A 63 32.33 9.75 15.65
CA HIS A 63 33.74 10.12 15.44
C HIS A 63 33.83 11.63 15.16
N ASP A 64 34.01 12.42 16.22
CA ASP A 64 34.75 13.67 16.14
C ASP A 64 35.43 13.88 17.50
N GLY A 65 36.73 14.19 17.49
CA GLY A 65 37.50 14.55 18.68
C GLY A 65 38.45 13.49 19.25
N SER A 66 39.51 13.14 18.51
CA SER A 66 40.79 12.79 19.14
C SER A 66 41.92 13.54 18.45
N GLU A 67 41.99 14.85 18.70
CA GLU A 67 43.22 15.63 18.63
C GLU A 67 43.44 16.32 19.98
N ASN A 68 44.71 16.27 20.42
CA ASN A 68 45.36 17.02 21.48
C ASN A 68 45.31 16.51 22.94
N GLN A 69 46.28 15.66 23.30
CA GLN A 69 47.45 16.05 24.11
C GLN A 69 48.55 14.98 24.07
#